data_AF-A0AAX2T6W3-F1
#
_entry.id   AF-A0AAX2T6W3-F1
#
_cell.length_a   1.000
_cell.length_b   1.000
_cell.length_c   1.000
_cell.angle_alpha   90.00
_cell.angle_beta   90.00
_cell.angle_gamma   90.00
#
_symmetry.space_group_name_H-M   'P 1'
#
loop_
_entity.id
_entity.type
_entity.pdbx_description
1 polymer ?
#
loop_
_entity_poly.entity_id
_entity_poly.type
_entity_poly.pdbx_seq_one_letter_code
_entity_poly.pdbx_strand_id
1 'polypeptide(L)'
;AASRRLVTQTARTGSIGVMMAHSNYGAALEKQGVEITLIYSGSHKVDGNPYSHLPGDVRETLQSRMDATRRMFAQKVSAYTGLSVQAVLDTEAAVYSGQEAIDAGLADELVNSTDAITVMRDALDARKSRLSGGRMTKETQSTTVSATASQADVTGVVPAMEGENASAAQPDVNAQITAAVAAENSRIMGILNCEEAHGREEQARVLAETPGMTVETARRILAAAPQSAQARSDTALDRLMQGAPAPLAAGNPASDAVNDLLNTPV
;
A
#
# COMPACT_ATOMS: atom_id res chain seq x y z
N ALA A 1 11.36 -0.66 -4.93
CA ALA A 1 12.26 -1.24 -5.94
C ALA A 1 11.49 -2.30 -6.71
N ALA A 2 11.36 -2.15 -8.03
CA ALA A 2 10.65 -3.11 -8.88
C ALA A 2 11.47 -3.32 -10.16
N SER A 3 11.46 -4.54 -10.67
CA SER A 3 12.12 -4.88 -11.95
C SER A 3 11.38 -4.34 -13.17
N ARG A 4 10.09 -4.00 -12.99
CA ARG A 4 9.19 -3.47 -14.02
C ARG A 4 8.09 -2.67 -13.32
N ARG A 5 7.73 -1.52 -13.86
CA ARG A 5 6.83 -0.52 -13.27
C ARG A 5 5.61 -0.36 -14.18
N LEU A 6 4.50 -0.98 -13.78
CA LEU A 6 3.25 -0.94 -14.54
C LEU A 6 2.36 0.18 -14.03
N VAL A 7 1.70 0.90 -14.93
CA VAL A 7 0.75 1.97 -14.60
C VAL A 7 -0.53 1.82 -15.40
N THR A 8 -1.66 2.25 -14.86
CA THR A 8 -2.92 2.32 -15.61
C THR A 8 -3.08 3.68 -16.28
N GLN A 9 -4.00 3.79 -17.23
CA GLN A 9 -4.27 5.06 -17.94
C GLN A 9 -4.59 6.23 -16.99
N THR A 10 -5.30 5.97 -15.90
CA THR A 10 -5.71 6.98 -14.92
C THR A 10 -4.82 7.04 -13.68
N ALA A 11 -3.77 6.22 -13.61
CA ALA A 11 -2.83 6.26 -12.49
C ALA A 11 -2.13 7.63 -12.43
N ARG A 12 -1.80 8.07 -11.21
CA ARG A 12 -1.02 9.28 -10.96
C ARG A 12 0.30 8.88 -10.30
N THR A 13 1.41 9.18 -10.98
CA THR A 13 2.78 8.86 -10.54
C THR A 13 3.63 10.12 -10.55
N GLY A 14 4.75 10.14 -9.82
CA GLY A 14 5.59 11.33 -9.67
C GLY A 14 5.53 11.84 -8.23
N SER A 15 5.32 13.14 -8.04
CA SER A 15 5.34 13.77 -6.71
C SER A 15 6.64 13.50 -5.96
N ILE A 16 7.77 13.50 -6.68
CA ILE A 16 9.09 13.22 -6.13
C ILE A 16 9.61 14.51 -5.47
N GLY A 17 9.09 14.76 -4.27
CA GLY A 17 9.35 15.97 -3.50
C GLY A 17 9.06 15.75 -2.02
N VAL A 18 9.36 16.79 -1.23
CA VAL A 18 9.11 16.83 0.21
C VAL A 18 8.55 18.21 0.52
N MET A 19 7.50 18.26 1.34
CA MET A 19 6.94 19.51 1.82
C MET A 19 6.76 19.48 3.33
N MET A 20 6.82 20.65 3.94
CA MET A 20 6.46 20.89 5.32
C MET A 20 5.51 22.09 5.37
N ALA A 21 4.37 21.94 6.04
CA ALA A 21 3.47 23.04 6.29
C ALA A 21 3.76 23.65 7.67
N HIS A 22 4.00 24.96 7.71
CA HIS A 22 4.05 25.74 8.95
C HIS A 22 2.79 26.62 9.03
N SER A 23 2.14 26.63 10.18
CA SER A 23 0.97 27.47 10.44
C SER A 23 1.29 28.40 11.59
N ASN A 24 0.90 29.68 11.49
CA ASN A 24 1.05 30.64 12.57
C ASN A 24 -0.34 31.13 13.02
N TYR A 25 -0.71 30.80 14.25
CA TYR A 25 -1.95 31.20 14.91
C TYR A 25 -1.78 32.37 15.89
N GLY A 26 -0.59 32.95 16.02
CA GLY A 26 -0.29 33.99 17.01
C GLY A 26 -1.29 35.15 16.98
N ALA A 27 -1.58 35.70 15.80
CA ALA A 27 -2.55 36.80 15.65
C ALA A 27 -4.01 36.40 15.97
N ALA A 28 -4.37 35.12 15.82
CA ALA A 28 -5.69 34.63 16.18
C ALA A 28 -5.82 34.47 17.71
N LEU A 29 -4.77 33.96 18.35
CA LEU A 29 -4.71 33.79 19.80
C LEU A 29 -4.65 35.14 20.54
N GLU A 30 -3.90 36.11 20.00
CA GLU A 30 -3.84 37.47 20.54
C GLU A 30 -5.24 38.14 20.56
N LYS A 31 -6.02 37.98 19.48
CA LYS A 31 -7.41 38.47 19.42
C LYS A 31 -8.34 37.78 20.42
N GLN A 32 -8.01 36.56 20.83
CA GLN A 32 -8.74 35.80 21.84
C GLN A 32 -8.25 36.10 23.26
N GLY A 33 -7.25 36.98 23.42
CA GLY A 33 -6.64 37.30 24.71
C GLY A 33 -5.80 36.16 25.28
N VAL A 34 -5.33 35.24 24.43
CA VAL A 34 -4.51 34.09 24.84
C VAL A 34 -3.05 34.38 24.52
N GLU A 35 -2.23 34.49 25.56
CA GLU A 35 -0.78 34.59 25.45
C GLU A 35 -0.13 33.22 25.70
N ILE A 36 0.73 32.78 24.78
CA ILE A 36 1.46 31.51 24.90
C ILE A 36 2.94 31.82 25.12
N THR A 37 3.45 31.45 26.31
CA THR A 37 4.88 31.49 26.63
C THR A 37 5.45 30.07 26.56
N LEU A 38 6.44 29.85 25.70
CA LEU A 38 7.11 28.56 25.55
C LEU A 38 8.33 28.47 26.48
N ILE A 39 8.38 27.42 27.32
CA ILE A 39 9.52 27.10 28.19
C ILE A 39 10.17 25.81 27.68
N TYR A 40 11.46 25.86 27.31
CA TYR A 40 12.13 24.76 26.63
C TYR A 40 13.65 24.77 26.88
N SER A 41 14.27 23.59 26.75
CA SER A 41 15.73 23.42 26.83
C SER A 41 16.34 23.27 25.43
N GLY A 42 17.12 24.28 25.01
CA GLY A 42 17.80 24.34 23.72
C GLY A 42 17.03 25.13 22.66
N SER A 43 17.71 26.08 21.99
CA SER A 43 17.11 27.07 21.06
C SER A 43 16.22 26.45 19.99
N HIS A 44 16.62 25.32 19.42
CA HIS A 44 15.93 24.66 18.31
C HIS A 44 14.72 23.80 18.71
N LYS A 45 14.36 23.73 20.01
CA LYS A 45 13.19 22.94 20.45
C LYS A 45 11.85 23.53 20.02
N VAL A 46 11.83 24.82 19.70
CA VAL A 46 10.63 25.55 19.29
C VAL A 46 10.66 25.97 17.82
N ASP A 47 11.62 25.44 17.05
CA ASP A 47 11.68 25.65 15.61
C ASP A 47 10.37 25.15 14.98
N GLY A 48 9.68 26.03 14.26
CA GLY A 48 8.39 25.69 13.63
C GLY A 48 7.19 25.69 14.60
N ASN A 49 7.31 26.26 15.80
CA ASN A 49 6.16 26.43 16.69
C ASN A 49 5.02 27.22 15.99
N PRO A 50 3.75 26.90 16.27
CA PRO A 50 2.63 27.50 15.56
C PRO A 50 2.11 28.80 16.19
N TYR A 51 2.81 29.33 17.19
CA TYR A 51 2.34 30.47 17.99
C TYR A 51 3.06 31.78 17.63
N SER A 52 4.07 31.71 16.76
CA SER A 52 4.87 32.85 16.32
C SER A 52 5.27 32.72 14.85
N HIS A 53 5.75 33.82 14.26
CA HIS A 53 6.29 33.80 12.91
C HIS A 53 7.54 32.93 12.85
N LEU A 54 7.68 32.15 11.77
CA LEU A 54 8.86 31.34 11.54
C LEU A 54 10.08 32.24 11.28
N PRO A 55 11.13 32.20 12.13
CA PRO A 55 12.35 32.96 11.90
C PRO A 55 13.02 32.57 10.57
N GLY A 56 13.70 33.52 9.93
CA GLY A 56 14.30 33.32 8.61
C GLY A 56 15.39 32.25 8.56
N ASP A 57 16.23 32.20 9.58
CA ASP A 57 17.31 31.22 9.78
C ASP A 57 16.77 29.81 10.04
N VAL A 58 15.71 29.70 10.85
CA VAL A 58 15.00 28.44 11.07
C VAL A 58 14.36 27.95 9.77
N ARG A 59 13.72 28.85 9.01
CA ARG A 59 13.14 28.52 7.70
C ARG A 59 14.20 27.99 6.74
N GLU A 60 15.36 28.64 6.65
CA GLU A 60 16.47 28.19 5.80
C GLU A 60 17.00 26.82 6.23
N THR A 61 17.13 26.59 7.54
CA THR A 61 17.54 25.30 8.09
C THR A 61 16.55 24.20 7.73
N LEU A 62 15.24 24.45 7.86
CA LEU A 62 14.19 23.51 7.48
C LEU A 62 14.19 23.27 5.96
N GLN A 63 14.38 24.31 5.15
CA GLN A 63 14.50 24.20 3.70
C GLN A 63 15.67 23.30 3.29
N SER A 64 16.86 23.52 3.86
CA SER A 64 18.05 22.71 3.58
C SER A 64 17.83 21.23 3.91
N ARG A 65 17.12 20.93 5.02
CA ARG A 65 16.73 19.56 5.39
C ARG A 65 15.75 18.94 4.39
N MET A 66 14.77 19.70 3.92
CA MET A 66 13.83 19.23 2.89
C MET A 66 14.56 18.97 1.57
N ASP A 67 15.44 19.86 1.14
CA ASP A 67 16.21 19.72 -0.10
C ASP A 67 17.14 18.50 -0.04
N ALA A 68 17.81 18.28 1.09
CA ALA A 68 18.61 17.08 1.31
C ALA A 68 17.75 15.80 1.22
N THR A 69 16.55 15.83 1.79
CA THR A 69 15.61 14.69 1.74
C THR A 69 15.09 14.45 0.32
N ARG A 70 14.75 15.51 -0.43
CA ARG A 70 14.36 15.42 -1.85
C ARG A 70 15.50 14.81 -2.69
N ARG A 71 16.75 15.20 -2.45
CA ARG A 71 17.92 14.61 -3.12
C ARG A 71 18.07 13.11 -2.82
N MET A 72 17.89 12.69 -1.57
CA MET A 72 17.91 11.26 -1.21
C MET A 72 16.80 10.48 -1.91
N PHE A 73 15.59 11.05 -1.99
CA PHE A 73 14.48 10.43 -2.71
C PHE A 73 14.80 10.32 -4.22
N ALA A 74 15.29 11.39 -4.85
CA ALA A 74 15.68 11.39 -6.26
C ALA A 74 16.78 10.34 -6.56
N GLN A 75 17.77 10.19 -5.68
CA GLN A 75 18.79 9.15 -5.78
C GLN A 75 18.18 7.74 -5.76
N LYS A 76 17.20 7.49 -4.88
CA LYS A 76 16.52 6.20 -4.84
C LYS A 76 15.70 5.93 -6.10
N VAL A 77 15.02 6.94 -6.63
CA VAL A 77 14.27 6.78 -7.90
C VAL A 77 15.23 6.48 -9.04
N SER A 78 16.29 7.28 -9.19
CA SER A 78 17.33 7.12 -10.22
C SER A 78 17.92 5.70 -10.23
N ALA A 79 18.16 5.11 -9.05
CA ALA A 79 18.68 3.75 -8.92
C ALA A 79 17.77 2.64 -9.51
N TYR A 80 16.48 2.93 -9.78
CA TYR A 80 15.52 1.94 -10.28
C TYR A 80 14.82 2.33 -11.57
N THR A 81 14.96 3.56 -12.07
CA THR A 81 14.30 4.02 -13.31
C THR A 81 15.26 4.19 -14.49
N GLY A 82 16.57 4.19 -14.25
CA GLY A 82 17.57 4.49 -15.29
C GLY A 82 17.68 5.99 -15.61
N LEU A 83 16.84 6.83 -15.01
CA LEU A 83 16.97 8.28 -15.07
C LEU A 83 18.19 8.75 -14.27
N SER A 84 18.81 9.85 -14.71
CA SER A 84 19.80 10.54 -13.88
C SER A 84 19.12 11.21 -12.69
N VAL A 85 19.85 11.42 -11.59
CA VAL A 85 19.32 12.16 -10.43
C VAL A 85 18.84 13.55 -10.84
N GLN A 86 19.55 14.23 -11.75
CA GLN A 86 19.16 15.54 -12.23
C GLN A 86 17.83 15.49 -12.99
N ALA A 87 17.65 14.53 -13.91
CA ALA A 87 16.39 14.38 -14.63
C ALA A 87 15.20 14.14 -13.69
N VAL A 88 15.40 13.41 -12.59
CA VAL A 88 14.38 13.23 -11.55
C VAL A 88 14.09 14.55 -10.83
N LEU A 89 15.12 15.33 -10.49
CA LEU A 89 14.94 16.62 -9.82
C LEU A 89 14.23 17.63 -10.73
N ASP A 90 14.56 17.66 -12.03
CA ASP A 90 13.99 18.56 -13.04
C ASP A 90 12.48 18.36 -13.23
N THR A 91 11.91 17.25 -12.74
CA THR A 91 10.44 17.06 -12.71
C THR A 91 9.72 18.06 -11.82
N GLU A 92 10.43 18.80 -10.97
CA GLU A 92 9.85 19.74 -9.99
C GLU A 92 8.69 19.17 -9.18
N ALA A 93 8.81 17.90 -8.81
CA ALA A 93 7.79 17.14 -8.07
C ALA A 93 6.40 17.14 -8.74
N ALA A 94 6.34 17.32 -10.07
CA ALA A 94 5.12 17.21 -10.84
C ALA A 94 4.51 15.81 -10.75
N VAL A 95 3.22 15.74 -11.07
CA VAL A 95 2.46 14.50 -11.14
C VAL A 95 2.10 14.22 -12.58
N TYR A 96 2.29 12.97 -12.98
CA TYR A 96 2.12 12.48 -14.35
C TYR A 96 1.04 11.41 -14.36
N SER A 97 0.16 11.45 -15.36
CA SER A 97 -0.83 10.41 -15.64
C SER A 97 -0.21 9.24 -16.43
N GLY A 98 -0.90 8.11 -16.53
CA GLY A 98 -0.41 6.83 -17.09
C GLY A 98 0.69 6.95 -18.15
N GLN A 99 0.36 7.42 -19.36
CA GLN A 99 1.33 7.53 -20.46
C GLN A 99 2.42 8.58 -20.19
N GLU A 100 2.06 9.73 -19.60
CA GLU A 100 3.02 10.78 -19.26
C GLU A 100 4.09 10.28 -18.28
N ALA A 101 3.74 9.36 -17.38
CA ALA A 101 4.69 8.75 -16.45
C ALA A 101 5.68 7.83 -17.18
N ILE A 102 5.27 7.17 -18.27
CA ILE A 102 6.15 6.36 -19.12
C ILE A 102 7.06 7.28 -19.93
N ASP A 103 6.50 8.34 -20.52
CA ASP A 103 7.27 9.31 -21.32
C ASP A 103 8.32 10.03 -20.45
N ALA A 104 8.01 10.29 -19.18
CA ALA A 104 8.94 10.82 -18.18
C ALA A 104 9.95 9.78 -17.65
N GLY A 105 9.85 8.50 -18.04
CA GLY A 105 10.71 7.41 -17.60
C GLY A 105 10.45 6.91 -16.16
N LEU A 106 9.36 7.36 -15.54
CA LEU A 106 8.96 6.95 -14.19
C LEU A 106 8.23 5.60 -14.18
N ALA A 107 7.63 5.20 -15.29
CA ALA A 107 6.98 3.90 -15.51
C ALA A 107 7.52 3.21 -16.76
N ASP A 108 7.27 1.90 -16.89
CA ASP A 108 7.72 1.09 -18.03
C ASP A 108 6.57 0.75 -19.00
N GLU A 109 5.34 0.56 -18.51
CA GLU A 109 4.25 0.05 -19.35
C GLU A 109 2.86 0.40 -18.84
N LEU A 110 1.95 0.65 -19.78
CA LEU A 110 0.55 0.89 -19.53
C LEU A 110 -0.23 -0.43 -19.53
N VAL A 111 -0.96 -0.72 -18.45
CA VAL A 111 -1.74 -1.96 -18.30
C VAL A 111 -3.14 -1.66 -17.75
N ASN A 112 -4.09 -2.57 -18.02
CA ASN A 112 -5.30 -2.64 -17.21
C ASN A 112 -4.97 -3.33 -15.87
N SER A 113 -5.58 -2.88 -14.78
CA SER A 113 -5.40 -3.48 -13.45
C SER A 113 -5.66 -4.98 -13.45
N THR A 114 -6.66 -5.45 -14.21
CA THR A 114 -7.01 -6.88 -14.30
C THR A 114 -5.91 -7.72 -14.97
N ASP A 115 -5.15 -7.11 -15.88
CA ASP A 115 -4.14 -7.80 -16.67
C ASP A 115 -2.75 -7.78 -16.01
N ALA A 116 -2.54 -6.93 -14.99
CA ALA A 116 -1.25 -6.75 -14.34
C ALA A 116 -0.65 -8.05 -13.78
N ILE A 117 -1.48 -8.95 -13.24
CA ILE A 117 -1.04 -10.26 -12.72
C ILE A 117 -0.58 -11.17 -13.87
N THR A 118 -1.30 -11.15 -15.00
CA THR A 118 -0.91 -11.91 -16.20
C THR A 118 0.41 -11.40 -16.74
N VAL A 119 0.58 -10.08 -16.86
CA VAL A 119 1.84 -9.44 -17.27
C VAL A 119 3.01 -9.82 -16.36
N MET A 120 2.77 -9.93 -15.05
CA MET A 120 3.78 -10.39 -14.08
C MET A 120 4.11 -11.88 -14.26
N ARG A 121 3.11 -12.75 -14.43
CA ARG A 121 3.31 -14.20 -14.66
C ARG A 121 4.16 -14.42 -15.91
N ASP A 122 3.79 -13.79 -17.01
CA ASP A 122 4.47 -13.97 -18.30
C ASP A 122 5.93 -13.50 -18.22
N ALA A 123 6.20 -12.41 -17.49
CA ALA A 123 7.56 -11.95 -17.23
C ALA A 123 8.40 -12.95 -16.41
N LEU A 124 7.79 -13.63 -15.43
CA LEU A 124 8.47 -14.65 -14.62
C LEU A 124 8.76 -15.92 -15.42
N ASP A 125 7.82 -16.35 -16.26
CA ASP A 125 7.98 -17.55 -17.10
C ASP A 125 9.03 -17.33 -18.20
N ALA A 126 9.03 -16.16 -18.84
CA ALA A 126 10.08 -15.77 -19.78
C ALA A 126 11.47 -15.77 -19.13
N ARG A 127 11.58 -15.33 -17.86
CA ARG A 127 12.84 -15.36 -17.10
C ARG A 127 13.30 -16.80 -16.82
N LYS A 128 12.40 -17.71 -16.43
CA LYS A 128 12.74 -19.13 -16.22
C LYS A 128 13.23 -19.79 -17.49
N SER A 129 12.60 -19.51 -18.63
CA SER A 129 12.99 -20.05 -19.94
C SER A 129 14.43 -19.64 -20.33
N ARG A 130 14.80 -18.36 -20.09
CA ARG A 130 16.16 -17.86 -20.36
C ARG A 130 17.26 -18.49 -19.49
N LEU A 131 16.92 -18.96 -18.29
CA LEU A 131 17.86 -19.65 -17.39
C LEU A 131 17.99 -21.16 -17.68
N SER A 132 17.07 -21.74 -18.45
CA SER A 132 17.01 -23.19 -18.71
C SER A 132 17.76 -23.64 -19.98
N GLY A 133 18.48 -22.75 -20.66
CA GLY A 133 19.07 -22.99 -21.99
C GLY A 133 20.53 -23.44 -21.99
N GLY A 134 20.85 -24.58 -21.38
CA GLY A 134 22.15 -25.26 -21.53
C GLY A 134 22.00 -26.61 -22.22
N ARG A 135 21.64 -26.63 -23.51
CA ARG A 135 21.48 -27.89 -24.26
C ARG A 135 22.80 -28.21 -24.97
N MET A 136 23.62 -29.02 -24.30
CA MET A 136 24.87 -29.58 -24.84
C MET A 136 24.52 -30.53 -26.00
N THR A 137 24.82 -30.15 -27.24
CA THR A 137 24.81 -31.07 -28.37
C THR A 137 26.01 -32.01 -28.22
N LYS A 138 25.77 -33.25 -27.79
CA LYS A 138 26.77 -34.31 -27.88
C LYS A 138 26.88 -34.68 -29.37
N GLU A 139 27.90 -34.17 -30.05
CA GLU A 139 28.33 -34.69 -31.34
C GLU A 139 28.77 -36.15 -31.16
N THR A 140 28.10 -37.03 -31.91
CA THR A 140 28.52 -38.41 -32.11
C THR A 140 29.60 -38.43 -33.18
N GLN A 141 30.84 -38.76 -32.80
CA GLN A 141 31.85 -39.27 -33.73
C GLN A 141 32.48 -40.55 -33.19
N SER A 142 32.17 -41.66 -33.86
CA SER A 142 33.02 -42.83 -34.03
C SER A 142 33.62 -42.66 -35.45
N THR A 143 34.88 -42.95 -35.79
CA THR A 143 35.64 -44.17 -35.54
C THR A 143 37.14 -43.97 -35.87
N THR A 144 37.97 -44.80 -35.24
CA THR A 144 39.23 -45.42 -35.74
C THR A 144 40.60 -44.77 -35.49
N VAL A 145 41.40 -45.58 -34.80
CA VAL A 145 42.80 -45.55 -34.39
C VAL A 145 43.87 -45.30 -35.46
N SER A 146 44.94 -44.60 -35.07
CA SER A 146 46.33 -45.03 -35.33
C SER A 146 47.32 -44.41 -34.32
N ALA A 147 48.25 -45.25 -33.88
CA ALA A 147 49.18 -45.07 -32.77
C ALA A 147 50.37 -44.15 -33.09
N THR A 148 51.00 -43.57 -32.05
CA THR A 148 52.43 -43.73 -31.72
C THR A 148 52.77 -43.08 -30.38
N ALA A 149 53.63 -43.77 -29.64
CA ALA A 149 54.18 -43.60 -28.29
C ALA A 149 54.56 -42.18 -27.81
N SER A 150 54.40 -41.95 -26.49
CA SER A 150 55.55 -41.78 -25.58
C SER A 150 55.14 -41.87 -24.10
N GLN A 151 56.03 -42.45 -23.29
CA GLN A 151 55.95 -42.75 -21.85
C GLN A 151 56.11 -41.52 -20.94
N ALA A 152 55.47 -41.57 -19.76
CA ALA A 152 56.02 -41.39 -18.39
C ALA A 152 54.84 -41.14 -17.42
N ASP A 153 54.43 -42.10 -16.57
CA ASP A 153 54.84 -42.29 -15.16
C ASP A 153 54.39 -41.10 -14.27
N VAL A 154 53.48 -41.20 -13.29
CA VAL A 154 53.53 -42.04 -12.08
C VAL A 154 52.13 -42.24 -11.43
N THR A 155 51.99 -43.42 -10.82
CA THR A 155 50.94 -44.01 -9.96
C THR A 155 50.63 -43.30 -8.63
N GLY A 156 49.40 -43.47 -8.12
CA GLY A 156 49.10 -43.35 -6.68
C GLY A 156 47.61 -43.26 -6.30
N VAL A 157 46.96 -44.40 -6.11
CA VAL A 157 45.56 -44.61 -5.67
C VAL A 157 45.43 -44.59 -4.14
N VAL A 158 44.39 -43.98 -3.54
CA VAL A 158 43.38 -44.63 -2.65
C VAL A 158 42.23 -43.66 -2.19
N PRO A 159 41.03 -44.19 -1.85
CA PRO A 159 39.75 -43.45 -1.78
C PRO A 159 39.17 -43.25 -0.36
N ALA A 160 38.04 -42.53 -0.32
CA ALA A 160 36.96 -42.49 0.69
C ALA A 160 37.16 -41.69 1.99
N MET A 161 36.19 -40.81 2.28
CA MET A 161 35.31 -40.91 3.46
C MET A 161 34.20 -39.85 3.42
N GLU A 162 32.96 -40.31 3.51
CA GLU A 162 31.80 -39.54 3.93
C GLU A 162 32.06 -38.97 5.33
N GLY A 163 31.69 -37.70 5.53
CA GLY A 163 31.72 -37.04 6.81
C GLY A 163 30.52 -36.09 6.90
N GLU A 164 29.44 -36.60 7.46
CA GLU A 164 28.29 -35.83 7.92
C GLU A 164 28.77 -34.66 8.79
N ASN A 165 28.43 -33.44 8.39
CA ASN A 165 28.55 -32.28 9.25
C ASN A 165 27.15 -31.78 9.58
N ALA A 166 26.62 -32.28 10.71
CA ALA A 166 25.42 -31.79 11.34
C ALA A 166 25.64 -30.35 11.81
N SER A 167 25.17 -29.38 11.01
CA SER A 167 25.05 -27.99 11.45
C SER A 167 23.68 -27.79 12.07
N ALA A 168 23.68 -27.47 13.36
CA ALA A 168 22.49 -27.22 14.18
C ALA A 168 21.57 -26.17 13.53
N ALA A 169 20.28 -26.51 13.44
CA ALA A 169 19.23 -25.66 12.91
C ALA A 169 19.15 -24.32 13.66
N GLN A 170 19.49 -23.24 12.96
CA GLN A 170 19.12 -21.89 13.35
C GLN A 170 17.60 -21.71 13.11
N PRO A 171 16.86 -21.02 13.99
CA PRO A 171 15.44 -20.79 13.78
C PRO A 171 15.23 -19.90 12.54
N ASP A 172 14.40 -20.35 11.61
CA ASP A 172 14.05 -19.62 10.40
C ASP A 172 13.24 -18.36 10.77
N VAL A 173 13.93 -17.22 10.80
CA VAL A 173 13.36 -15.89 11.12
C VAL A 173 12.18 -15.57 10.17
N ASN A 174 12.19 -16.08 8.94
CA ASN A 174 11.10 -15.87 7.99
C ASN A 174 9.83 -16.65 8.38
N ALA A 175 9.98 -17.82 8.99
CA ALA A 175 8.85 -18.59 9.50
C ALA A 175 8.18 -17.86 10.68
N GLN A 176 8.96 -17.18 11.53
CA GLN A 176 8.43 -16.40 12.66
C GLN A 176 7.69 -15.14 12.20
N ILE A 177 8.21 -14.42 11.20
CA ILE A 177 7.53 -13.25 10.62
C ILE A 177 6.22 -13.66 9.95
N THR A 178 6.23 -14.76 9.19
CA THR A 178 5.02 -15.27 8.52
C THR A 178 3.96 -15.70 9.53
N ALA A 179 4.36 -16.37 10.62
CA ALA A 179 3.45 -16.74 11.69
C ALA A 179 2.87 -15.52 12.44
N ALA A 180 3.68 -14.49 12.68
CA ALA A 180 3.22 -13.26 13.33
C ALA A 180 2.23 -12.47 12.46
N VAL A 181 2.48 -12.37 11.16
CA VAL A 181 1.57 -11.72 10.20
C VAL A 181 0.27 -12.52 10.06
N ALA A 182 0.34 -13.86 10.01
CA ALA A 182 -0.85 -14.70 9.97
C ALA A 182 -1.70 -14.55 11.24
N ALA A 183 -1.07 -14.55 12.42
CA ALA A 183 -1.76 -14.33 13.69
C ALA A 183 -2.45 -12.96 13.77
N GLU A 184 -1.78 -11.91 13.29
CA GLU A 184 -2.32 -10.55 13.28
C GLU A 184 -3.49 -10.41 12.29
N ASN A 185 -3.38 -11.01 11.10
CA ASN A 185 -4.48 -11.04 10.13
C ASN A 185 -5.69 -11.81 10.68
N SER A 186 -5.47 -12.94 11.36
CA SER A 186 -6.56 -13.68 12.02
C SER A 186 -7.23 -12.86 13.12
N ARG A 187 -6.48 -12.06 13.88
CA ARG A 187 -7.01 -11.15 14.91
C ARG A 187 -7.88 -10.06 14.31
N ILE A 188 -7.39 -9.38 13.27
CA ILE A 188 -8.11 -8.31 12.56
C ILE A 188 -9.42 -8.84 11.99
N MET A 189 -9.37 -9.98 11.30
CA MET A 189 -10.57 -10.60 10.73
C MET A 189 -11.56 -11.08 11.80
N GLY A 190 -11.06 -11.54 12.96
CA GLY A 190 -11.90 -11.91 14.10
C GLY A 190 -12.66 -10.74 14.71
N ILE A 191 -12.07 -9.53 14.71
CA ILE A 191 -12.72 -8.31 15.20
C ILE A 191 -13.75 -7.79 14.20
N LEU A 192 -13.44 -7.81 12.91
CA LEU A 192 -14.34 -7.30 11.87
C LEU A 192 -15.56 -8.19 11.65
N ASN A 193 -15.43 -9.50 11.86
CA ASN A 193 -16.49 -10.48 11.62
C ASN A 193 -17.23 -10.94 12.87
N CYS A 194 -17.02 -10.33 14.04
CA CYS A 194 -17.82 -10.67 15.23
C CYS A 194 -19.27 -10.18 15.06
N GLU A 195 -20.24 -10.91 15.61
CA GLU A 195 -21.66 -10.55 15.52
C GLU A 195 -21.94 -9.15 16.09
N GLU A 196 -21.18 -8.74 17.11
CA GLU A 196 -21.27 -7.44 17.75
C GLU A 196 -20.75 -6.28 16.88
N ALA A 197 -20.05 -6.56 15.77
CA ALA A 197 -19.63 -5.56 14.80
C ALA A 197 -20.79 -5.10 13.89
N HIS A 198 -21.88 -5.86 13.83
CA HIS A 198 -23.02 -5.53 12.98
C HIS A 198 -23.74 -4.26 13.47
N GLY A 199 -23.85 -3.26 12.59
CA GLY A 199 -24.33 -1.91 12.91
C GLY A 199 -23.33 -1.02 13.66
N ARG A 200 -22.08 -1.47 13.82
CA ARG A 200 -20.94 -0.79 14.50
C ARG A 200 -19.64 -0.97 13.72
N GLU A 201 -19.74 -1.08 12.39
CA GLU A 201 -18.65 -1.47 11.50
C GLU A 201 -17.46 -0.49 11.58
N GLU A 202 -17.76 0.81 11.70
CA GLU A 202 -16.74 1.85 11.82
C GLU A 202 -15.95 1.73 13.14
N GLN A 203 -16.62 1.39 14.24
CA GLN A 203 -15.96 1.19 15.54
C GLN A 203 -15.14 -0.12 15.54
N ALA A 204 -15.64 -1.17 14.89
CA ALA A 204 -14.91 -2.42 14.73
C ALA A 204 -13.62 -2.22 13.91
N ARG A 205 -13.64 -1.35 12.88
CA ARG A 205 -12.45 -1.00 12.09
C ARG A 205 -11.38 -0.30 12.93
N VAL A 206 -11.77 0.70 13.72
CA VAL A 206 -10.85 1.43 14.62
C VAL A 206 -10.23 0.50 15.67
N LEU A 207 -11.02 -0.43 16.22
CA LEU A 207 -10.51 -1.43 17.18
C LEU A 207 -9.57 -2.45 16.53
N ALA A 208 -9.80 -2.81 15.27
CA ALA A 208 -8.93 -3.71 14.51
C ALA A 208 -7.58 -3.06 14.16
N GLU A 209 -7.58 -1.76 13.86
CA GLU A 209 -6.37 -0.95 13.58
C GLU A 209 -5.51 -0.67 14.83
N THR A 210 -6.04 -0.90 16.04
CA THR A 210 -5.31 -0.67 17.30
C THR A 210 -4.37 -1.85 17.61
N PRO A 211 -3.04 -1.65 17.66
CA PRO A 211 -2.09 -2.73 17.97
C PRO A 211 -2.32 -3.31 19.37
N GLY A 212 -2.29 -4.63 19.51
CA GLY A 212 -2.47 -5.33 20.79
C GLY A 212 -3.93 -5.51 21.23
N MET A 213 -4.91 -5.09 20.43
CA MET A 213 -6.33 -5.29 20.73
C MET A 213 -6.76 -6.76 20.53
N THR A 214 -7.21 -7.45 21.57
CA THR A 214 -7.71 -8.84 21.43
C THR A 214 -9.15 -8.88 20.90
N VAL A 215 -9.52 -9.97 20.22
CA VAL A 215 -10.89 -10.20 19.71
C VAL A 215 -11.93 -10.14 20.84
N GLU A 216 -11.60 -10.70 22.00
CA GLU A 216 -12.50 -10.69 23.17
C GLU A 216 -12.71 -9.28 23.74
N THR A 217 -11.64 -8.48 23.81
CA THR A 217 -11.73 -7.10 24.29
C THR A 217 -12.52 -6.23 23.32
N ALA A 218 -12.27 -6.38 22.02
CA ALA A 218 -13.02 -5.69 20.98
C ALA A 218 -14.52 -6.05 21.03
N ARG A 219 -14.86 -7.34 21.20
CA ARG A 219 -16.24 -7.80 21.39
C ARG A 219 -16.92 -7.11 22.57
N ARG A 220 -16.25 -7.03 23.72
CA ARG A 220 -16.81 -6.40 24.92
C ARG A 220 -17.06 -4.90 24.73
N ILE A 221 -16.17 -4.21 24.01
CA ILE A 221 -16.32 -2.78 23.69
C ILE A 221 -17.47 -2.56 22.70
N LEU A 222 -17.55 -3.39 21.66
CA LEU A 222 -18.61 -3.31 20.65
C LEU A 222 -19.99 -3.63 21.24
N ALA A 223 -20.08 -4.58 22.17
CA ALA A 223 -21.34 -4.88 22.87
C ALA A 223 -21.86 -3.70 23.72
N ALA A 224 -20.97 -2.88 24.28
CA ALA A 224 -21.31 -1.78 25.18
C ALA A 224 -21.58 -0.44 24.47
N ALA A 225 -21.13 -0.27 23.23
CA ALA A 225 -21.36 0.96 22.47
C ALA A 225 -22.85 1.10 22.04
N PRO A 226 -23.31 2.24 21.49
CA PRO A 226 -24.59 2.34 20.79
C PRO A 226 -24.48 1.95 19.30
N GLN A 227 -25.54 1.34 18.75
CA GLN A 227 -25.64 1.07 17.31
C GLN A 227 -25.81 2.36 16.49
N SER A 228 -25.31 2.36 15.25
CA SER A 228 -25.51 3.45 14.30
C SER A 228 -27.00 3.76 14.08
N ALA A 229 -27.32 5.01 13.73
CA ALA A 229 -28.71 5.42 13.49
C ALA A 229 -29.35 4.65 12.32
N GLN A 230 -28.55 4.29 11.31
CA GLN A 230 -28.98 3.56 10.11
C GLN A 230 -29.36 2.09 10.44
N ALA A 231 -28.54 1.39 11.23
CA ALA A 231 -28.84 0.02 11.65
C ALA A 231 -30.07 -0.07 12.59
N ARG A 232 -30.32 1.00 13.38
CA ARG A 232 -31.53 1.14 14.20
C ARG A 232 -32.80 1.31 13.36
N SER A 233 -32.72 2.05 12.24
CA SER A 233 -33.85 2.19 11.32
C SER A 233 -34.16 0.89 10.56
N ASP A 234 -33.14 0.14 10.12
CA ASP A 234 -33.36 -1.11 9.37
C ASP A 234 -34.04 -2.18 10.26
N THR A 235 -33.60 -2.31 11.51
CA THR A 235 -34.24 -3.23 12.48
C THR A 235 -35.59 -2.74 13.02
N ALA A 236 -35.89 -1.45 12.94
CA ALA A 236 -37.20 -0.90 13.31
C ALA A 236 -38.21 -1.04 12.16
N LEU A 237 -37.77 -0.85 10.91
CA LEU A 237 -38.58 -1.01 9.71
C LEU A 237 -38.96 -2.48 9.48
N ASP A 238 -38.02 -3.42 9.67
CA ASP A 238 -38.30 -4.86 9.58
C ASP A 238 -39.34 -5.33 10.60
N ARG A 239 -39.27 -4.80 11.84
CA ARG A 239 -40.30 -5.08 12.87
C ARG A 239 -41.66 -4.50 12.50
N LEU A 240 -41.70 -3.36 11.81
CA LEU A 240 -42.94 -2.75 11.33
C LEU A 240 -43.54 -3.58 10.17
N MET A 241 -42.70 -4.11 9.27
CA MET A 241 -43.12 -4.90 8.12
C MET A 241 -43.61 -6.31 8.52
N GLN A 242 -43.06 -6.92 9.56
CA GLN A 242 -43.55 -8.20 10.11
C GLN A 242 -44.96 -8.08 10.72
N GLY A 243 -45.42 -6.88 11.06
CA GLY A 243 -46.77 -6.61 11.59
C GLY A 243 -47.78 -6.14 10.54
N ALA A 244 -47.38 -5.93 9.28
CA ALA A 244 -48.25 -5.36 8.24
C ALA A 244 -49.07 -6.47 7.54
N PRO A 245 -50.41 -6.34 7.43
CA PRO A 245 -51.23 -7.30 6.70
C PRO A 245 -50.95 -7.23 5.18
N ALA A 246 -51.01 -8.38 4.51
CA ALA A 246 -50.67 -8.53 3.09
C ALA A 246 -51.55 -7.65 2.16
N PRO A 247 -50.99 -7.12 1.05
CA PRO A 247 -51.72 -6.19 0.18
C PRO A 247 -52.83 -6.89 -0.63
N LEU A 248 -53.98 -6.20 -0.72
CA LEU A 248 -55.16 -6.60 -1.50
C LEU A 248 -54.90 -6.48 -3.00
N ALA A 249 -55.29 -7.51 -3.75
CA ALA A 249 -55.05 -7.66 -5.19
C ALA A 249 -55.78 -6.63 -6.07
N ALA A 250 -55.16 -6.31 -7.21
CA ALA A 250 -55.56 -5.28 -8.16
C ALA A 250 -56.81 -5.61 -8.99
N GLY A 251 -57.69 -4.61 -9.17
CA GLY A 251 -58.81 -4.63 -10.11
C GLY A 251 -59.30 -3.22 -10.47
N ASN A 252 -58.85 -2.73 -11.64
CA ASN A 252 -59.36 -1.73 -12.61
C ASN A 252 -60.69 -0.94 -12.37
N PRO A 253 -60.98 0.13 -13.17
CA PRO A 253 -60.15 1.19 -13.77
C PRO A 253 -60.72 2.62 -13.50
N ALA A 254 -59.94 3.67 -13.78
CA ALA A 254 -60.35 5.08 -13.67
C ALA A 254 -60.99 5.62 -14.96
N SER A 255 -62.11 6.35 -14.82
CA SER A 255 -62.75 7.15 -15.87
C SER A 255 -62.26 8.60 -15.87
N ASP A 256 -62.03 9.13 -17.07
CA ASP A 256 -61.65 10.51 -17.37
C ASP A 256 -62.61 11.59 -16.80
N ALA A 257 -62.05 12.62 -16.19
CA ALA A 257 -62.63 13.97 -16.14
C ALA A 257 -61.52 15.01 -15.92
N VAL A 258 -61.06 15.59 -17.02
CA VAL A 258 -60.30 16.85 -17.09
C VAL A 258 -61.25 18.04 -16.93
N ASN A 259 -60.69 19.18 -16.50
CA ASN A 259 -61.29 20.48 -16.19
C ASN A 259 -61.93 20.60 -14.81
N ASP A 260 -61.23 21.24 -13.86
CA ASP A 260 -61.61 22.61 -13.52
C ASP A 260 -60.53 23.31 -12.64
N LEU A 261 -60.47 24.64 -12.75
CA LEU A 261 -59.92 25.59 -11.75
C LEU A 261 -58.42 25.92 -11.76
N LEU A 262 -57.99 26.59 -12.85
CA LEU A 262 -57.16 27.79 -12.72
C LEU A 262 -58.07 28.99 -12.40
N ASN A 263 -58.22 29.36 -11.12
CA ASN A 263 -58.66 30.71 -10.74
C ASN A 263 -58.32 31.01 -9.28
N THR A 264 -57.24 31.75 -9.04
CA THR A 264 -56.98 32.43 -7.76
C THR A 264 -56.68 33.90 -8.04
N PRO A 265 -57.49 34.83 -7.54
CA PRO A 265 -57.07 36.21 -7.37
C PRO A 265 -56.91 36.59 -5.90
N VAL A 266 -55.78 37.26 -5.66
CA VAL A 266 -55.32 38.07 -4.50
C VAL A 266 -54.99 37.35 -3.20
#